data_AF-A0A1F6QMN5-F1
#
_entry.id   AF-A0A1F6QMN5-F1
#
_cell.length_a   1.000
_cell.length_b   1.000
_cell.length_c   1.000
_cell.angle_alpha   90.00
_cell.angle_beta   90.00
_cell.angle_gamma   90.00
#
_symmetry.space_group_name_H-M   'P 1'
#
loop_
_entity.id
_entity.type
_entity.pdbx_description
1 polymer ?
#
loop_
_entity_poly.entity_id
_entity_poly.type
_entity_poly.pdbx_seq_one_letter_code
_entity_poly.pdbx_strand_id
1 'polypeptide(L)'
;MGSDEEFLTKIRALNQKNVTIAGLLVFGTEDSIATEFSDFKVDYLEIFGDSYSDAPRRYEFRLSDYPNVFQYFFAIYERIIKKIDIPFKLNGAFRDENQPQVKAIREALGNLLIHSDYFSTMKPRIRVFTNRIEFLNPGALPKPYQELQAGDISLPRNPLITKMFRVIDLAENAGYGFDKMIHGWLNHYKETPVITNGIDHYKIEFYFDISEKGGQIGGQIGGQIGGQINLTDRQLEVLEIIKNNAKVSRKEISEKVGINESAIQKHIDMLKEKGILARIGKTRGYWEITKT
;
A
#
# COMPACT_ATOMS: atom_id res chain seq x y z
N MET A 1 16.86 -30.13 21.03
CA MET A 1 15.71 -29.28 20.64
C MET A 1 14.86 -29.10 21.89
N GLY A 2 14.44 -27.87 22.20
CA GLY A 2 13.52 -27.64 23.33
C GLY A 2 12.13 -28.21 23.03
N SER A 3 11.28 -28.36 24.04
CA SER A 3 9.89 -28.79 23.85
C SER A 3 9.06 -27.72 23.14
N ASP A 4 7.92 -28.11 22.56
CA ASP A 4 6.98 -27.16 21.94
C ASP A 4 6.51 -26.09 22.94
N GLU A 5 6.31 -26.47 24.21
CA GLU A 5 5.97 -25.54 25.30
C GLU A 5 7.07 -24.49 25.52
N GLU A 6 8.35 -24.89 25.49
CA GLU A 6 9.46 -23.95 25.60
C GLU A 6 9.51 -22.99 24.40
N PHE A 7 9.26 -23.49 23.19
CA PHE A 7 9.21 -22.66 21.99
C PHE A 7 8.07 -21.64 22.07
N LEU A 8 6.85 -22.08 22.37
CA LEU A 8 5.67 -21.24 22.49
C LEU A 8 5.83 -20.19 23.61
N THR A 9 6.51 -20.54 24.71
CA THR A 9 6.86 -19.59 25.78
C THR A 9 7.87 -18.54 25.30
N LYS A 10 8.92 -18.93 24.55
CA LYS A 10 9.93 -18.01 24.01
C LYS A 10 9.34 -16.98 23.06
N ILE A 11 8.41 -17.40 22.20
CA ILE A 11 7.72 -16.49 21.26
C ILE A 11 6.57 -15.71 21.92
N ARG A 12 6.29 -15.95 23.21
CA ARG A 12 5.20 -15.32 24.00
C ARG A 12 3.79 -15.71 23.52
N ALA A 13 3.65 -16.85 22.86
CA ALA A 13 2.34 -17.48 22.67
C ALA A 13 1.78 -18.01 24.00
N LEU A 14 2.66 -18.39 24.92
CA LEU A 14 2.32 -18.75 26.30
C LEU A 14 2.87 -17.71 27.31
N ASN A 15 2.14 -17.50 28.40
CA ASN A 15 2.58 -16.78 29.60
C ASN A 15 2.30 -17.64 30.84
N GLN A 16 3.36 -18.08 31.54
CA GLN A 16 3.25 -18.91 32.75
C GLN A 16 2.29 -20.11 32.57
N LYS A 17 2.39 -20.79 31.41
CA LYS A 17 1.55 -21.92 30.95
C LYS A 17 0.12 -21.57 30.48
N ASN A 18 -0.31 -20.32 30.55
CA ASN A 18 -1.57 -19.88 29.94
C ASN A 18 -1.35 -19.40 28.51
N VAL A 19 -2.32 -19.61 27.63
CA VAL A 19 -2.29 -19.10 26.25
C VAL A 19 -2.55 -17.59 26.26
N THR A 20 -1.74 -16.81 25.55
CA THR A 20 -1.98 -15.37 25.36
C THR A 20 -3.01 -15.16 24.26
N ILE A 21 -3.74 -14.02 24.24
CA ILE A 21 -4.67 -13.70 23.14
C ILE A 21 -3.96 -13.76 21.77
N ALA A 22 -2.72 -13.29 21.68
CA ALA A 22 -1.94 -13.41 20.44
C ALA A 22 -1.59 -14.86 20.10
N GLY A 23 -1.22 -15.67 21.10
CA GLY A 23 -0.98 -17.11 20.89
C GLY A 23 -2.24 -17.83 20.41
N LEU A 24 -3.39 -17.48 20.99
CA LEU A 24 -4.71 -17.97 20.60
C LEU A 24 -5.04 -17.59 19.15
N LEU A 25 -4.90 -16.30 18.78
CA LEU A 25 -5.18 -15.83 17.42
C LEU A 25 -4.25 -16.43 16.36
N VAL A 26 -2.99 -16.73 16.70
CA VAL A 26 -1.99 -17.26 15.74
C VAL A 26 -2.05 -18.78 15.62
N PHE A 27 -2.26 -19.51 16.72
CA PHE A 27 -2.13 -20.98 16.74
C PHE A 27 -3.38 -21.72 17.25
N GLY A 28 -4.39 -21.01 17.72
CA GLY A 28 -5.60 -21.59 18.30
C GLY A 28 -6.43 -22.38 17.29
N THR A 29 -7.29 -23.25 17.83
CA THR A 29 -8.36 -23.91 17.09
C THR A 29 -9.57 -22.99 16.97
N GLU A 30 -10.46 -23.31 16.03
CA GLU A 30 -11.72 -22.58 15.83
C GLU A 30 -12.53 -22.50 17.13
N ASP A 31 -12.74 -23.63 17.80
CA ASP A 31 -13.48 -23.69 19.08
C ASP A 31 -12.85 -22.82 20.16
N SER A 32 -11.51 -22.83 20.29
CA SER A 32 -10.82 -22.05 21.31
C SER A 32 -10.82 -20.55 21.00
N ILE A 33 -10.77 -20.17 19.73
CA ILE A 33 -10.87 -18.76 19.33
C ILE A 33 -12.30 -18.28 19.53
N ALA A 34 -13.31 -19.10 19.22
CA ALA A 34 -14.72 -18.76 19.36
C ALA A 34 -15.15 -18.44 20.81
N THR A 35 -14.42 -18.93 21.82
CA THR A 35 -14.70 -18.56 23.23
C THR A 35 -14.39 -17.10 23.53
N GLU A 36 -13.40 -16.52 22.86
CA GLU A 36 -12.97 -15.12 23.06
C GLU A 36 -13.48 -14.19 21.94
N PHE A 37 -13.59 -14.72 20.72
CA PHE A 37 -13.96 -14.00 19.50
C PHE A 37 -15.10 -14.73 18.78
N SER A 38 -16.34 -14.37 19.10
CA SER A 38 -17.55 -15.03 18.59
C SER A 38 -17.73 -14.96 17.06
N ASP A 39 -17.02 -14.08 16.38
CA ASP A 39 -17.09 -13.88 14.93
C ASP A 39 -15.70 -13.57 14.35
N PHE A 40 -14.66 -14.31 14.76
CA PHE A 40 -13.32 -14.16 14.21
C PHE A 40 -13.30 -14.59 12.73
N LYS A 41 -12.91 -13.66 11.85
CA LYS A 41 -12.74 -13.93 10.40
C LYS A 41 -11.91 -12.87 9.71
N VAL A 42 -11.31 -13.26 8.59
CA VAL A 42 -10.65 -12.36 7.64
C VAL A 42 -11.33 -12.54 6.29
N ASP A 43 -12.01 -11.51 5.81
CA ASP A 43 -12.73 -11.57 4.54
C ASP A 43 -11.74 -11.50 3.37
N TYR A 44 -11.79 -12.46 2.44
CA TYR A 44 -11.15 -12.35 1.13
C TYR A 44 -12.19 -12.55 0.03
N LEU A 45 -12.32 -11.56 -0.84
CA LEU A 45 -13.35 -11.50 -1.88
C LEU A 45 -12.72 -11.19 -3.24
N GLU A 46 -13.11 -11.93 -4.27
CA GLU A 46 -12.82 -11.61 -5.67
C GLU A 46 -14.09 -11.08 -6.32
N ILE A 47 -13.99 -9.90 -6.93
CA ILE A 47 -15.11 -9.14 -7.47
C ILE A 47 -14.83 -8.91 -8.96
N PHE A 48 -15.74 -9.36 -9.81
CA PHE A 48 -15.63 -9.20 -11.26
C PHE A 48 -16.21 -7.85 -11.70
N GLY A 49 -15.46 -6.80 -11.38
CA GLY A 49 -15.73 -5.41 -11.72
C GLY A 49 -14.68 -4.52 -11.07
N ASP A 50 -14.68 -3.24 -11.40
CA ASP A 50 -13.95 -2.19 -10.68
C ASP A 50 -14.75 -1.62 -9.50
N SER A 51 -16.05 -1.94 -9.41
CA SER A 51 -16.91 -1.63 -8.28
C SER A 51 -17.94 -2.73 -8.03
N TYR A 52 -18.65 -2.65 -6.90
CA TYR A 52 -19.79 -3.55 -6.63
C TYR A 52 -20.98 -3.29 -7.55
N SER A 53 -21.18 -2.05 -8.01
CA SER A 53 -22.28 -1.72 -8.94
C SER A 53 -22.04 -2.25 -10.34
N ASP A 54 -20.77 -2.35 -10.74
CA ASP A 54 -20.37 -2.83 -12.06
C ASP A 54 -20.24 -4.37 -12.12
N ALA A 55 -20.20 -5.03 -10.97
CA ALA A 55 -20.08 -6.48 -10.88
C ALA A 55 -21.45 -7.19 -11.04
N PRO A 56 -21.55 -8.24 -11.88
CA PRO A 56 -22.80 -8.96 -12.10
C PRO A 56 -23.27 -9.75 -10.86
N ARG A 57 -22.37 -9.99 -9.91
CA ARG A 57 -22.62 -10.62 -8.61
C ARG A 57 -21.76 -9.93 -7.56
N ARG A 58 -22.16 -10.06 -6.29
CA ARG A 58 -21.44 -9.44 -5.17
C ARG A 58 -19.98 -9.91 -5.07
N TYR A 59 -19.70 -11.16 -5.41
CA TYR A 59 -18.36 -11.73 -5.55
C TYR A 59 -18.42 -12.96 -6.47
N GLU A 60 -17.33 -13.26 -7.15
CA GLU A 60 -17.12 -14.53 -7.86
C GLU A 60 -16.54 -15.60 -6.93
N PHE A 61 -15.70 -15.16 -5.99
CA PHE A 61 -15.09 -16.03 -5.02
C PHE A 61 -15.07 -15.35 -3.65
N ARG A 62 -15.35 -16.16 -2.62
CA ARG A 62 -15.10 -15.82 -1.23
C ARG A 62 -14.30 -16.95 -0.61
N LEU A 63 -13.21 -16.61 0.07
CA LEU A 63 -12.41 -17.59 0.79
C LEU A 63 -13.24 -18.15 1.95
N SER A 64 -13.15 -19.47 2.17
CA SER A 64 -13.70 -20.12 3.36
C SER A 64 -13.04 -19.59 4.63
N ASP A 65 -13.73 -19.71 5.75
CA ASP A 65 -13.17 -19.32 7.04
C ASP A 65 -12.03 -20.28 7.45
N TYR A 66 -11.00 -19.72 8.08
CA TYR A 66 -9.88 -20.46 8.64
C TYR A 66 -9.82 -20.25 10.16
N PRO A 67 -9.37 -21.26 10.93
CA PRO A 67 -9.30 -21.19 12.38
C PRO A 67 -8.53 -19.98 12.92
N ASN A 68 -7.32 -19.70 12.40
CA ASN A 68 -6.40 -18.73 12.99
C ASN A 68 -5.68 -17.87 11.95
N VAL A 69 -5.04 -16.78 12.39
CA VAL A 69 -4.39 -15.80 11.48
C VAL A 69 -3.24 -16.42 10.68
N PHE A 70 -2.56 -17.43 11.23
CA PHE A 70 -1.48 -18.13 10.54
C PHE A 70 -2.02 -18.89 9.32
N GLN A 71 -3.11 -19.63 9.48
CA GLN A 71 -3.74 -20.35 8.37
C GLN A 71 -4.36 -19.40 7.34
N TYR A 72 -4.99 -18.30 7.79
CA TYR A 72 -5.46 -17.25 6.88
C TYR A 72 -4.33 -16.68 6.02
N PHE A 73 -3.14 -16.44 6.59
CA PHE A 73 -2.01 -15.92 5.82
C PHE A 73 -1.71 -16.81 4.61
N PHE A 74 -1.51 -18.12 4.81
CA PHE A 74 -1.15 -19.01 3.70
C PHE A 74 -2.28 -19.18 2.69
N ALA A 75 -3.52 -19.33 3.16
CA ALA A 75 -4.68 -19.49 2.29
C ALA A 75 -4.92 -18.26 1.40
N ILE A 76 -4.81 -17.06 1.98
CA ILE A 76 -4.92 -15.80 1.24
C ILE A 76 -3.73 -15.64 0.31
N TYR A 77 -2.50 -15.89 0.79
CA TYR A 77 -1.27 -15.72 0.02
C TYR A 77 -1.28 -16.59 -1.24
N GLU A 78 -1.62 -17.87 -1.12
CA GLU A 78 -1.68 -18.82 -2.24
C GLU A 78 -2.64 -18.34 -3.34
N ARG A 79 -3.66 -17.58 -2.96
CA ARG A 79 -4.69 -17.11 -3.86
C ARG A 79 -4.39 -15.75 -4.46
N ILE A 80 -3.98 -14.79 -3.65
CA ILE A 80 -3.73 -13.41 -4.06
C ILE A 80 -2.53 -13.28 -5.00
N ILE A 81 -1.49 -14.13 -4.86
CA ILE A 81 -0.35 -14.11 -5.78
C ILE A 81 -0.74 -14.49 -7.21
N LYS A 82 -1.83 -15.27 -7.39
CA LYS A 82 -2.37 -15.64 -8.71
C LYS A 82 -3.13 -14.49 -9.37
N LYS A 83 -3.34 -13.37 -8.65
CA LYS A 83 -4.06 -12.18 -9.10
C LYS A 83 -3.14 -11.03 -9.51
N ILE A 84 -1.84 -11.20 -9.32
CA ILE A 84 -0.82 -10.25 -9.74
C ILE A 84 0.00 -10.85 -10.88
N ASP A 85 0.60 -9.98 -11.67
CA ASP A 85 1.50 -10.36 -12.74
C ASP A 85 2.87 -10.72 -12.15
N ILE A 86 3.32 -11.93 -12.45
CA ILE A 86 4.59 -12.49 -11.98
C ILE A 86 5.33 -13.00 -13.22
N PRO A 87 6.00 -12.09 -13.97
CA PRO A 87 6.71 -12.47 -15.19
C PRO A 87 7.80 -13.49 -14.85
N PHE A 88 8.10 -14.38 -15.80
CA PHE A 88 9.20 -15.30 -15.62
C PHE A 88 10.53 -14.54 -15.60
N LYS A 89 11.24 -14.57 -14.47
CA LYS A 89 12.57 -13.99 -14.29
C LYS A 89 13.48 -15.05 -13.67
N LEU A 90 14.75 -15.04 -14.08
CA LEU A 90 15.79 -15.89 -13.50
C LEU A 90 16.72 -15.03 -12.63
N ASN A 91 17.14 -15.58 -11.49
CA ASN A 91 18.24 -15.11 -10.69
C ASN A 91 19.35 -16.17 -10.72
N GLY A 92 20.32 -15.97 -11.63
CA GLY A 92 21.29 -17.01 -11.98
C GLY A 92 20.60 -18.19 -12.67
N ALA A 93 20.74 -19.39 -12.09
CA ALA A 93 20.15 -20.63 -12.62
C ALA A 93 18.71 -20.89 -12.14
N PHE A 94 18.21 -20.13 -11.16
CA PHE A 94 16.93 -20.39 -10.51
C PHE A 94 15.90 -19.32 -10.86
N ARG A 95 14.61 -19.66 -10.79
CA ARG A 95 13.53 -18.68 -10.96
C ARG A 95 13.58 -17.66 -9.82
N ASP A 96 13.45 -16.39 -10.15
CA ASP A 96 13.27 -15.33 -9.16
C ASP A 96 11.82 -15.31 -8.65
N GLU A 97 11.64 -15.90 -7.49
CA GLU A 97 10.38 -15.89 -6.73
C GLU A 97 10.22 -14.64 -5.87
N ASN A 98 11.26 -13.80 -5.78
CA ASN A 98 11.37 -12.67 -4.85
C ASN A 98 11.20 -11.31 -5.55
N GLN A 99 10.26 -11.26 -6.49
CA GLN A 99 9.99 -10.05 -7.27
C GLN A 99 9.36 -8.95 -6.41
N PRO A 100 9.62 -7.66 -6.72
CA PRO A 100 9.23 -6.54 -5.86
C PRO A 100 7.72 -6.46 -5.55
N GLN A 101 6.86 -6.72 -6.53
CA GLN A 101 5.40 -6.72 -6.38
C GLN A 101 4.87 -7.89 -5.55
N VAL A 102 5.56 -9.04 -5.59
CA VAL A 102 5.24 -10.20 -4.72
C VAL A 102 5.58 -9.85 -3.27
N LYS A 103 6.75 -9.23 -3.05
CA LYS A 103 7.14 -8.72 -1.72
C LYS A 103 6.15 -7.67 -1.21
N ALA A 104 5.68 -6.77 -2.08
CA ALA A 104 4.70 -5.76 -1.70
C ALA A 104 3.38 -6.36 -1.21
N ILE A 105 2.85 -7.36 -1.91
CA ILE A 105 1.60 -8.04 -1.50
C ILE A 105 1.80 -8.88 -0.23
N ARG A 106 2.95 -9.55 -0.09
CA ARG A 106 3.31 -10.28 1.15
C ARG A 106 3.34 -9.32 2.34
N GLU A 107 3.97 -8.17 2.17
CA GLU A 107 4.07 -7.12 3.19
C GLU A 107 2.69 -6.53 3.53
N ALA A 108 1.86 -6.24 2.53
CA ALA A 108 0.49 -5.75 2.73
C ALA A 108 -0.37 -6.76 3.51
N LEU A 109 -0.25 -8.06 3.19
CA LEU A 109 -0.95 -9.13 3.89
C LEU A 109 -0.46 -9.28 5.35
N GLY A 110 0.84 -9.27 5.57
CA GLY A 110 1.43 -9.28 6.91
C GLY A 110 0.94 -8.08 7.72
N ASN A 111 0.96 -6.89 7.13
CA ASN A 111 0.51 -5.66 7.77
C ASN A 111 -0.98 -5.67 8.10
N LEU A 112 -1.83 -6.22 7.22
CA LEU A 112 -3.24 -6.44 7.54
C LEU A 112 -3.35 -7.23 8.84
N LEU A 113 -2.82 -8.46 8.87
CA LEU A 113 -2.98 -9.39 9.99
C LEU A 113 -2.31 -8.91 11.29
N ILE A 114 -1.18 -8.19 11.20
CA ILE A 114 -0.47 -7.69 12.38
C ILE A 114 -1.13 -6.44 12.97
N HIS A 115 -1.71 -5.58 12.13
CA HIS A 115 -2.25 -4.29 12.59
C HIS A 115 -3.77 -4.26 12.76
N SER A 116 -4.48 -5.35 12.45
CA SER A 116 -5.92 -5.47 12.66
C SER A 116 -6.35 -5.31 14.11
N ASP A 117 -7.39 -4.52 14.32
CA ASP A 117 -8.16 -4.54 15.56
C ASP A 117 -9.15 -5.73 15.54
N TYR A 118 -8.72 -6.86 16.13
CA TYR A 118 -9.53 -8.08 16.20
C TYR A 118 -10.72 -7.99 17.16
N PHE A 119 -10.81 -6.94 17.99
CA PHE A 119 -11.97 -6.67 18.84
C PHE A 119 -13.01 -5.79 18.14
N SER A 120 -12.70 -5.28 16.94
CA SER A 120 -13.65 -4.51 16.13
C SER A 120 -14.78 -5.40 15.60
N THR A 121 -15.97 -4.79 15.45
CA THR A 121 -17.08 -5.40 14.70
C THR A 121 -16.77 -5.44 13.19
N MET A 122 -15.93 -4.52 12.71
CA MET A 122 -15.39 -4.55 11.35
C MET A 122 -14.36 -5.67 11.21
N LYS A 123 -14.38 -6.35 10.07
CA LYS A 123 -13.46 -7.46 9.80
C LYS A 123 -12.33 -7.01 8.89
N PRO A 124 -11.08 -7.49 9.12
CA PRO A 124 -10.01 -7.34 8.16
C PRO A 124 -10.48 -7.91 6.82
N ARG A 125 -10.31 -7.14 5.75
CA ARG A 125 -10.89 -7.50 4.46
C ARG A 125 -9.94 -7.20 3.31
N ILE A 126 -9.83 -8.16 2.42
CA ILE A 126 -9.17 -8.03 1.13
C ILE A 126 -10.21 -8.15 0.03
N ARG A 127 -10.19 -7.20 -0.90
CA ARG A 127 -11.02 -7.23 -2.11
C ARG A 127 -10.14 -7.17 -3.34
N VAL A 128 -10.27 -8.14 -4.21
CA VAL A 128 -9.61 -8.15 -5.52
C VAL A 128 -10.64 -7.75 -6.56
N PHE A 129 -10.47 -6.56 -7.11
CA PHE A 129 -11.23 -6.04 -8.25
C PHE A 129 -10.46 -6.31 -9.54
N THR A 130 -11.09 -6.06 -10.68
CA THR A 130 -10.42 -6.22 -11.99
C THR A 130 -9.29 -5.23 -12.22
N ASN A 131 -9.30 -4.09 -11.54
CA ASN A 131 -8.30 -3.01 -11.70
C ASN A 131 -7.42 -2.79 -10.46
N ARG A 132 -7.72 -3.41 -9.32
CA ARG A 132 -6.95 -3.19 -8.08
C ARG A 132 -7.14 -4.29 -7.04
N ILE A 133 -6.25 -4.30 -6.06
CA ILE A 133 -6.39 -5.04 -4.80
C ILE A 133 -6.54 -4.04 -3.66
N GLU A 134 -7.56 -4.20 -2.83
CA GLU A 134 -7.76 -3.37 -1.63
C GLU A 134 -7.55 -4.19 -0.36
N PHE A 135 -6.80 -3.62 0.59
CA PHE A 135 -6.64 -4.10 1.95
C PHE A 135 -7.32 -3.11 2.90
N LEU A 136 -8.39 -3.53 3.57
CA LEU A 136 -9.11 -2.75 4.58
C LEU A 136 -8.79 -3.33 5.97
N ASN A 137 -8.17 -2.52 6.82
CA ASN A 137 -7.80 -2.92 8.17
C ASN A 137 -8.66 -2.22 9.23
N PRO A 138 -9.33 -2.95 10.13
CA PRO A 138 -9.95 -2.39 11.32
C PRO A 138 -8.92 -1.74 12.24
N GLY A 139 -9.27 -0.59 12.80
CA GLY A 139 -8.39 0.30 13.54
C GLY A 139 -7.65 1.27 12.61
N ALA A 140 -7.66 2.55 12.94
CA ALA A 140 -6.92 3.57 12.19
C ALA A 140 -5.39 3.42 12.34
N LEU A 141 -4.63 4.10 11.48
CA LEU A 141 -3.18 4.23 11.65
C LEU A 141 -2.87 4.92 12.99
N PRO A 142 -1.81 4.49 13.71
CA PRO A 142 -1.45 5.07 15.01
C PRO A 142 -0.93 6.52 14.90
N LYS A 143 -0.51 6.92 13.70
CA LYS A 143 -0.03 8.26 13.34
C LYS A 143 -0.34 8.54 11.87
N PRO A 144 -0.28 9.80 11.41
CA PRO A 144 -0.34 10.12 9.99
C PRO A 144 0.68 9.31 9.19
N TYR A 145 0.29 8.83 8.02
CA TYR A 145 1.15 8.02 7.16
C TYR A 145 2.49 8.70 6.84
N GLN A 146 2.48 10.02 6.62
CA GLN A 146 3.70 10.80 6.35
C GLN A 146 4.72 10.73 7.49
N GLU A 147 4.25 10.68 8.75
CA GLU A 147 5.14 10.51 9.91
C GLU A 147 5.65 9.07 10.04
N LEU A 148 4.80 8.09 9.72
CA LEU A 148 5.17 6.68 9.74
C LEU A 148 6.17 6.33 8.62
N GLN A 149 6.13 7.06 7.51
CA GLN A 149 7.10 6.92 6.42
C GLN A 149 8.41 7.64 6.73
N ALA A 150 8.36 8.84 7.33
CA ALA A 150 9.55 9.65 7.59
C ALA A 150 10.38 9.17 8.79
N GLY A 151 9.78 8.46 9.74
CA GLY A 151 10.47 7.91 10.90
C GLY A 151 10.67 6.42 10.77
N ASP A 152 11.81 5.91 11.25
CA ASP A 152 12.03 4.47 11.55
C ASP A 152 11.13 3.99 12.73
N ILE A 153 9.87 4.41 12.76
CA ILE A 153 8.91 4.24 13.85
C ILE A 153 7.97 3.09 13.51
N SER A 154 8.11 1.99 14.23
CA SER A 154 7.21 0.84 14.13
C SER A 154 6.30 0.76 15.36
N LEU A 155 5.01 1.05 15.18
CA LEU A 155 3.98 0.99 16.21
C LEU A 155 2.93 -0.09 15.87
N PRO A 156 3.26 -1.39 16.01
CA PRO A 156 2.31 -2.46 15.76
C PRO A 156 1.18 -2.49 16.79
N ARG A 157 -0.05 -2.65 16.31
CA ARG A 157 -1.23 -2.82 17.18
C ARG A 157 -1.14 -4.11 17.97
N ASN A 158 -0.70 -5.19 17.33
CA ASN A 158 -0.54 -6.50 17.95
C ASN A 158 0.95 -6.90 18.05
N PRO A 159 1.74 -6.33 18.98
CA PRO A 159 3.19 -6.54 19.04
C PRO A 159 3.60 -8.01 19.26
N LEU A 160 2.77 -8.79 19.96
CA LEU A 160 3.01 -10.23 20.14
C LEU A 160 2.78 -11.02 18.85
N ILE A 161 1.75 -10.67 18.05
CA ILE A 161 1.54 -11.26 16.72
C ILE A 161 2.72 -10.88 15.81
N THR A 162 3.15 -9.60 15.82
CA THR A 162 4.35 -9.17 15.08
C THR A 162 5.57 -10.00 15.44
N LYS A 163 5.81 -10.22 16.74
CA LYS A 163 6.94 -11.03 17.21
C LYS A 163 6.85 -12.46 16.67
N MET A 164 5.68 -13.09 16.75
CA MET A 164 5.49 -14.46 16.24
C MET A 164 5.72 -14.51 14.74
N PHE A 165 5.11 -13.61 13.97
CA PHE A 165 5.27 -13.53 12.51
C PHE A 165 6.72 -13.32 12.08
N ARG A 166 7.50 -12.52 12.82
CA ARG A 166 8.95 -12.36 12.57
C ARG A 166 9.74 -13.63 12.81
N VAL A 167 9.41 -14.39 13.86
CA VAL A 167 10.12 -15.64 14.18
C VAL A 167 9.93 -16.69 13.09
N ILE A 168 8.77 -16.71 12.42
CA ILE A 168 8.45 -17.62 11.32
C ILE A 168 8.66 -17.00 9.93
N ASP A 169 9.39 -15.89 9.85
CA ASP A 169 9.70 -15.14 8.61
C ASP A 169 8.47 -14.63 7.84
N LEU A 170 7.27 -14.58 8.42
CA LEU A 170 6.09 -14.03 7.73
C LEU A 170 6.00 -12.49 7.74
N ALA A 171 6.83 -11.84 8.55
CA ALA A 171 6.96 -10.39 8.56
C ALA A 171 8.42 -10.00 8.83
N GLU A 172 8.84 -8.86 8.27
CA GLU A 172 10.20 -8.37 8.45
C GLU A 172 10.42 -7.59 9.75
N ASN A 173 11.68 -7.31 10.05
CA ASN A 173 12.07 -6.42 11.15
C ASN A 173 11.63 -4.97 10.83
N ALA A 174 11.20 -4.27 11.89
CA ALA A 174 10.56 -2.94 11.85
C ALA A 174 11.31 -1.89 11.00
N GLY A 175 10.57 -0.95 10.41
CA GLY A 175 11.08 0.34 9.92
C GLY A 175 10.94 0.59 8.41
N TYR A 176 10.73 -0.44 7.60
CA TYR A 176 10.74 -0.31 6.13
C TYR A 176 9.51 -0.91 5.43
N GLY A 177 8.48 -1.31 6.17
CA GLY A 177 7.34 -2.05 5.63
C GLY A 177 6.56 -1.28 4.57
N PHE A 178 6.19 -0.03 4.87
CA PHE A 178 5.50 0.85 3.91
C PHE A 178 6.35 1.12 2.67
N ASP A 179 7.64 1.43 2.83
CA ASP A 179 8.53 1.69 1.69
C ASP A 179 8.67 0.47 0.79
N LYS A 180 8.89 -0.72 1.34
CA LYS A 180 8.98 -1.96 0.55
C LYS A 180 7.71 -2.24 -0.21
N MET A 181 6.57 -2.06 0.44
CA MET A 181 5.26 -2.24 -0.15
C MET A 181 5.01 -1.25 -1.30
N ILE A 182 5.32 0.03 -1.09
CA ILE A 182 5.10 1.09 -2.09
C ILE A 182 6.08 0.96 -3.25
N HIS A 183 7.38 0.90 -2.95
CA HIS A 183 8.41 0.78 -3.98
C HIS A 183 8.30 -0.54 -4.74
N GLY A 184 7.93 -1.63 -4.06
CA GLY A 184 7.74 -2.93 -4.69
C GLY A 184 6.62 -2.92 -5.72
N TRP A 185 5.49 -2.28 -5.38
CA TRP A 185 4.37 -2.14 -6.30
C TRP A 185 4.67 -1.16 -7.45
N LEU A 186 5.18 0.02 -7.11
CA LEU A 186 5.55 1.08 -8.06
C LEU A 186 6.57 0.59 -9.11
N ASN A 187 7.54 -0.23 -8.69
CA ASN A 187 8.54 -0.75 -9.61
C ASN A 187 7.91 -1.60 -10.73
N HIS A 188 6.93 -2.43 -10.41
CA HIS A 188 6.29 -3.32 -11.38
C HIS A 188 5.16 -2.64 -12.16
N TYR A 189 4.17 -2.10 -11.45
CA TYR A 189 2.93 -1.59 -12.05
C TYR A 189 2.96 -0.11 -12.38
N LYS A 190 4.03 0.62 -11.99
CA LYS A 190 4.16 2.08 -12.17
C LYS A 190 3.09 2.92 -11.49
N GLU A 191 2.27 2.28 -10.65
CA GLU A 191 1.25 2.91 -9.82
C GLU A 191 1.71 2.94 -8.35
N THR A 192 1.39 4.05 -7.67
CA THR A 192 1.65 4.17 -6.22
C THR A 192 0.43 3.69 -5.44
N PRO A 193 0.58 2.79 -4.46
CA PRO A 193 -0.55 2.39 -3.63
C PRO A 193 -1.20 3.58 -2.91
N VAL A 194 -2.53 3.65 -2.94
CA VAL A 194 -3.29 4.73 -2.30
C VAL A 194 -3.64 4.34 -0.87
N ILE A 195 -3.24 5.16 0.10
CA ILE A 195 -3.51 4.93 1.52
C ILE A 195 -4.56 5.94 1.99
N THR A 196 -5.69 5.43 2.48
CA THR A 196 -6.78 6.23 3.05
C THR A 196 -6.95 5.89 4.52
N ASN A 197 -6.82 6.89 5.40
CA ASN A 197 -7.04 6.71 6.83
C ASN A 197 -8.42 7.24 7.24
N GLY A 198 -9.21 6.40 7.90
CA GLY A 198 -10.47 6.77 8.55
C GLY A 198 -10.30 6.97 10.05
N ILE A 199 -11.42 7.09 10.77
CA ILE A 199 -11.43 7.24 12.23
C ILE A 199 -11.12 5.91 12.93
N ASP A 200 -11.69 4.82 12.41
CA ASP A 200 -11.71 3.50 13.03
C ASP A 200 -11.17 2.40 12.09
N HIS A 201 -10.61 2.77 10.95
CA HIS A 201 -10.03 1.87 9.96
C HIS A 201 -9.02 2.62 9.08
N TYR A 202 -8.21 1.88 8.35
CA TYR A 202 -7.49 2.40 7.20
C TYR A 202 -7.59 1.43 6.03
N LYS A 203 -7.36 1.94 4.82
CA LYS A 203 -7.43 1.19 3.58
C LYS A 203 -6.17 1.46 2.74
N ILE A 204 -5.66 0.42 2.09
CA ILE A 204 -4.56 0.51 1.12
C ILE A 204 -5.04 -0.11 -0.20
N GLU A 205 -4.83 0.60 -1.30
CA GLU A 205 -5.33 0.20 -2.63
C GLU A 205 -4.17 0.11 -3.62
N PHE A 206 -4.02 -1.06 -4.23
CA PHE A 206 -2.97 -1.42 -5.17
C PHE A 206 -3.56 -1.53 -6.56
N TYR A 207 -3.43 -0.49 -7.38
CA TYR A 207 -3.94 -0.48 -8.75
C TYR A 207 -3.02 -1.27 -9.68
N PHE A 208 -3.62 -2.06 -10.57
CA PHE A 208 -2.90 -2.67 -11.69
C PHE A 208 -2.65 -1.60 -12.77
N ASP A 209 -1.59 -1.80 -13.55
CA ASP A 209 -1.26 -0.90 -14.66
C ASP A 209 -2.46 -0.82 -15.65
N ILE A 210 -2.91 0.39 -15.93
CA ILE A 210 -4.05 0.67 -16.83
C ILE A 210 -3.56 0.88 -18.28
N SER A 211 -2.27 0.66 -18.56
CA SER A 211 -1.63 1.02 -19.83
C SER A 211 -2.11 0.29 -21.10
N GLU A 212 -3.15 -0.56 -21.06
CA GLU A 212 -3.79 -1.09 -22.29
C GLU A 212 -5.32 -0.93 -22.40
N LYS A 213 -5.99 -0.22 -21.49
CA LYS A 213 -7.38 0.22 -21.73
C LYS A 213 -7.54 1.67 -21.36
N GLY A 214 -7.57 2.51 -22.38
CA GLY A 214 -7.92 3.93 -22.25
C GLY A 214 -9.18 4.10 -21.41
N GLY A 215 -9.04 4.80 -20.28
CA GLY A 215 -10.18 4.99 -19.39
C GLY A 215 -9.76 5.37 -17.97
N GLN A 216 -9.39 6.64 -17.78
CA GLN A 216 -9.74 7.43 -16.59
C GLN A 216 -9.46 6.82 -15.21
N ILE A 217 -8.22 6.83 -14.71
CA ILE A 217 -7.97 6.79 -13.25
C ILE A 217 -6.80 7.71 -12.89
N GLY A 218 -7.03 9.02 -12.98
CA GLY A 218 -6.27 10.03 -12.23
C GLY A 218 -6.93 10.35 -10.88
N GLY A 219 -7.57 9.34 -10.27
CA GLY A 219 -8.43 9.49 -9.10
C GLY A 219 -7.62 9.68 -7.82
N GLN A 220 -7.56 10.94 -7.37
CA GLN A 220 -7.37 11.33 -5.95
C GLN A 220 -5.96 11.48 -5.37
N ILE A 221 -4.96 11.72 -6.22
CA ILE A 221 -3.89 12.68 -5.86
C ILE A 221 -3.96 13.94 -6.75
N GLY A 222 -4.56 13.82 -7.95
CA GLY A 222 -4.87 14.93 -8.87
C GLY A 222 -6.23 15.63 -8.64
N GLY A 223 -6.81 15.54 -7.44
CA GLY A 223 -8.17 16.04 -7.16
C GLY A 223 -8.39 17.55 -7.28
N GLN A 224 -7.35 18.34 -7.57
CA GLN A 224 -7.49 19.78 -7.84
C GLN A 224 -6.61 20.33 -8.96
N ILE A 225 -5.84 19.51 -9.69
CA ILE A 225 -5.03 20.00 -10.81
C ILE A 225 -4.94 18.93 -11.91
N GLY A 226 -5.58 19.17 -13.04
CA GLY A 226 -5.14 18.68 -14.35
C GLY A 226 -5.80 17.42 -14.87
N GLY A 227 -7.04 17.52 -15.31
CA GLY A 227 -7.53 16.62 -16.36
C GLY A 227 -6.66 16.73 -17.62
N GLN A 228 -6.21 15.58 -18.15
CA GLN A 228 -5.71 15.37 -19.52
C GLN A 228 -4.29 15.81 -19.92
N ILE A 229 -3.32 16.00 -19.02
CA ILE A 229 -1.93 16.21 -19.47
C ILE A 229 -0.93 15.39 -18.64
N ASN A 230 -0.38 14.32 -19.23
CA ASN A 230 0.69 13.52 -18.62
C ASN A 230 1.95 14.39 -18.44
N LEU A 231 2.27 14.71 -17.20
CA LEU A 231 3.49 15.43 -16.80
C LEU A 231 4.43 14.47 -16.08
N THR A 232 5.74 14.68 -16.25
CA THR A 232 6.74 13.93 -15.48
C THR A 232 6.84 14.47 -14.05
N ASP A 233 7.36 13.68 -13.11
CA ASP A 233 7.58 14.10 -11.71
C ASP A 233 8.38 15.41 -11.62
N ARG A 234 9.38 15.58 -12.50
CA ARG A 234 10.17 16.82 -12.60
C ARG A 234 9.37 18.01 -13.12
N GLN A 235 8.40 17.80 -14.00
CA GLN A 235 7.50 18.87 -14.47
C GLN A 235 6.50 19.27 -13.38
N LEU A 236 6.02 18.31 -12.57
CA LEU A 236 5.16 18.58 -11.42
C LEU A 236 5.92 19.36 -10.33
N GLU A 237 7.15 18.96 -10.02
CA GLU A 237 8.03 19.65 -9.07
C GLU A 237 8.27 21.12 -9.49
N VAL A 238 8.52 21.37 -10.78
CA VAL A 238 8.66 22.72 -11.34
C VAL A 238 7.36 23.53 -11.20
N LEU A 239 6.20 22.93 -11.48
CA LEU A 239 4.91 23.60 -11.32
C LEU A 239 4.59 23.94 -9.87
N GLU A 240 4.95 23.07 -8.92
CA GLU A 240 4.72 23.30 -7.50
C GLU A 240 5.56 24.47 -6.97
N ILE A 241 6.83 24.57 -7.40
CA ILE A 241 7.69 25.73 -7.09
C ILE A 241 7.09 27.03 -7.66
N ILE A 242 6.56 26.99 -8.88
CA ILE A 242 5.92 28.14 -9.53
C ILE A 242 4.61 28.51 -8.83
N LYS A 243 3.81 27.52 -8.40
CA LYS A 243 2.57 27.74 -7.64
C LYS A 243 2.83 28.46 -6.32
N ASN A 244 3.91 28.08 -5.64
CA ASN A 244 4.32 28.69 -4.36
C ASN A 244 4.95 30.09 -4.54
N ASN A 245 5.51 30.40 -5.71
CA ASN A 245 5.99 31.73 -6.05
C ASN A 245 5.91 32.00 -7.58
N ALA A 246 4.84 32.66 -8.00
CA ALA A 246 4.61 32.96 -9.43
C ALA A 246 5.69 33.85 -10.07
N LYS A 247 6.51 34.56 -9.29
CA LYS A 247 7.60 35.42 -9.79
C LYS A 247 8.96 34.73 -9.80
N VAL A 248 9.03 33.46 -9.41
CA VAL A 248 10.27 32.69 -9.32
C VAL A 248 11.05 32.73 -10.63
N SER A 249 12.36 32.97 -10.52
CA SER A 249 13.29 32.95 -11.63
C SER A 249 13.71 31.53 -11.99
N ARG A 250 14.15 31.32 -13.24
CA ARG A 250 14.64 30.02 -13.69
C ARG A 250 15.82 29.50 -12.83
N LYS A 251 16.67 30.42 -12.38
CA LYS A 251 17.81 30.12 -11.49
C LYS A 251 17.35 29.60 -10.13
N GLU A 252 16.37 30.25 -9.52
CA GLU A 252 15.81 29.80 -8.23
C GLU A 252 15.10 28.44 -8.34
N ILE A 253 14.45 28.16 -9.48
CA ILE A 253 13.88 26.82 -9.73
C ILE A 253 15.01 25.79 -9.85
N SER A 254 16.06 26.11 -10.60
CA SER A 254 17.25 25.24 -10.77
C SER A 254 17.91 24.89 -9.44
N GLU A 255 18.08 25.87 -8.56
CA GLU A 255 18.66 25.68 -7.22
C GLU A 255 17.78 24.81 -6.31
N LYS A 256 16.45 24.95 -6.39
CA LYS A 256 15.49 24.16 -5.59
C LYS A 256 15.34 22.72 -6.08
N VAL A 257 15.32 22.50 -7.38
CA VAL A 257 15.14 21.17 -8.00
C VAL A 257 16.46 20.38 -8.06
N GLY A 258 17.61 21.09 -8.00
CA GLY A 258 18.93 20.47 -8.03
C GLY A 258 19.39 20.03 -9.42
N ILE A 259 18.92 20.69 -10.49
CA ILE A 259 19.33 20.41 -11.88
C ILE A 259 19.67 21.70 -12.62
N ASN A 260 20.45 21.63 -13.70
CA ASN A 260 20.93 22.81 -14.41
C ASN A 260 19.80 23.65 -15.06
N GLU A 261 20.04 24.96 -15.20
CA GLU A 261 19.06 25.90 -15.77
C GLU A 261 18.59 25.53 -17.18
N SER A 262 19.43 24.86 -17.97
CA SER A 262 19.12 24.40 -19.33
C SER A 262 18.07 23.29 -19.33
N ALA A 263 18.12 22.38 -18.37
CA ALA A 263 17.13 21.33 -18.17
C ALA A 263 15.80 21.93 -17.66
N ILE A 264 15.87 22.89 -16.73
CA ILE A 264 14.68 23.64 -16.28
C ILE A 264 14.02 24.37 -17.45
N GLN A 265 14.81 24.98 -18.34
CA GLN A 265 14.29 25.62 -19.55
C GLN A 265 13.48 24.64 -20.40
N LYS A 266 14.01 23.43 -20.66
CA LYS A 266 13.30 22.38 -21.41
C LYS A 266 11.98 21.98 -20.74
N HIS A 267 11.96 21.86 -19.41
CA HIS A 267 10.72 21.53 -18.69
C HIS A 267 9.69 22.66 -18.79
N ILE A 268 10.10 23.93 -18.63
CA ILE A 268 9.23 25.10 -18.77
C ILE A 268 8.67 25.22 -20.19
N ASP A 269 9.49 25.00 -21.21
CA ASP A 269 9.05 25.12 -22.60
C ASP A 269 8.02 24.04 -22.95
N MET A 270 8.25 22.81 -22.50
CA MET A 270 7.29 21.72 -22.69
C MET A 270 5.98 21.93 -21.92
N LEU A 271 6.03 22.59 -20.76
CA LEU A 271 4.82 23.00 -20.01
C LEU A 271 4.03 24.12 -20.71
N LYS A 272 4.73 25.03 -21.40
CA LYS A 272 4.10 26.06 -22.25
C LYS A 272 3.49 25.45 -23.50
N GLU A 273 4.19 24.55 -24.19
CA GLU A 273 3.69 23.85 -25.37
C GLU A 273 2.41 23.06 -25.06
N LYS A 274 2.36 22.46 -23.87
CA LYS A 274 1.16 21.77 -23.36
C LYS A 274 0.04 22.72 -22.90
N GLY A 275 0.27 24.03 -22.93
CA GLY A 275 -0.71 25.05 -22.53
C GLY A 275 -1.02 25.09 -21.03
N ILE A 276 -0.13 24.55 -20.20
CA ILE A 276 -0.29 24.51 -18.73
C ILE A 276 0.31 25.75 -18.08
N LEU A 277 1.34 26.32 -18.70
CA LEU A 277 2.11 27.42 -18.14
C LEU A 277 2.24 28.55 -19.15
N ALA A 278 1.98 29.78 -18.74
CA ALA A 278 2.19 30.98 -19.54
C ALA A 278 3.05 31.99 -18.76
N ARG A 279 3.80 32.82 -19.49
CA ARG A 279 4.50 33.97 -18.89
C ARG A 279 3.71 35.23 -19.22
N ILE A 280 3.16 35.89 -18.21
CA ILE A 280 2.40 37.13 -18.37
C ILE A 280 3.28 38.32 -18.04
N GLY A 281 3.40 39.25 -19.00
CA GLY A 281 4.25 40.44 -18.90
C GLY A 281 5.65 40.25 -19.49
N LYS A 282 6.34 41.37 -19.76
CA LYS A 282 7.70 41.39 -20.37
C LYS A 282 8.77 41.10 -19.31
N THR A 283 9.72 42.00 -19.11
CA THR A 283 10.93 41.79 -18.29
C THR A 283 10.64 41.53 -16.80
N ARG A 284 9.51 42.01 -16.27
CA ARG A 284 9.06 41.79 -14.87
C ARG A 284 7.78 40.97 -14.77
N GLY A 285 7.54 40.10 -15.74
CA GLY A 285 6.36 39.24 -15.78
C GLY A 285 6.32 38.20 -14.65
N TYR A 286 5.20 37.50 -14.53
CA TYR A 286 5.01 36.36 -13.64
C TYR A 286 4.52 35.14 -14.43
N TRP A 287 4.68 33.97 -13.84
CA TRP A 287 4.17 32.72 -14.37
C TRP A 287 2.69 32.54 -13.99
N GLU A 288 1.87 32.23 -14.97
CA GLU A 288 0.45 31.91 -14.79
C GLU A 288 0.22 30.46 -15.21
N ILE A 289 -0.46 29.69 -14.35
CA ILE A 289 -0.84 28.31 -14.64
C ILE A 289 -2.22 28.37 -15.31
N THR A 290 -2.28 28.05 -16.60
CA THR A 290 -3.42 28.33 -17.50
C THR A 290 -4.44 27.19 -17.60
N LYS A 291 -4.13 26.01 -17.08
CA LYS A 291 -5.08 24.89 -16.94
C LYS A 291 -5.00 24.34 -15.51
N THR A 292 -6.09 24.49 -14.77
CA THR A 292 -6.36 23.83 -13.49
C THR A 292 -7.16 22.57 -13.71
#